data_AF-A0A0F9SB04-F1
#
_entry.id   AF-A0A0F9SB04-F1
#
_cell.length_a   1.000
_cell.length_b   1.000
_cell.length_c   1.000
_cell.angle_alpha   90.00
_cell.angle_beta   90.00
_cell.angle_gamma   90.00
#
_symmetry.space_group_name_H-M   'P 1'
#
loop_
_entity.id
_entity.type
_entity.pdbx_description
1 polymer ?
#
loop_
_entity_poly.entity_id
_entity_poly.type
_entity_poly.pdbx_seq_one_letter_code
_entity_poly.pdbx_strand_id
1 'polypeptide(L)'
;MVLIENDYVTVEVPAYVTRAIDVADVAKKQLLIVSTDPVFNKIEGATVVTPCPCGFFGHDIIKCRCQLVQIEKHQFAIRETYREGYIRIDGLFCSRNIKYKQLDETCLLLLKHAISELSLSIYQLLLITDVAGAIAKMDGTKTVRSEHIAEALAYRTI
;
A
#
# COMPACT_ATOMS: atom_id res chain seq x y z
N MET A 1 -10.19 5.15 16.61
CA MET A 1 -11.45 5.85 16.29
C MET A 1 -11.29 6.45 14.89
N VAL A 2 -12.09 6.03 13.90
CA VAL A 2 -11.94 6.52 12.52
C VAL A 2 -12.53 7.92 12.44
N LEU A 3 -11.69 8.92 12.14
CA LEU A 3 -12.14 10.26 11.75
C LEU A 3 -12.06 10.35 10.23
N ILE A 4 -13.07 10.96 9.61
CA ILE A 4 -13.10 11.23 8.18
C ILE A 4 -13.05 12.75 8.05
N GLU A 5 -11.91 13.28 7.63
CA GLU A 5 -11.77 14.67 7.18
C GLU A 5 -11.23 14.66 5.75
N ASN A 6 -11.89 15.39 4.85
CA ASN A 6 -11.44 15.67 3.48
C ASN A 6 -11.15 14.44 2.59
N ASP A 7 -12.10 13.50 2.45
CA ASP A 7 -12.02 12.36 1.52
C ASP A 7 -10.84 11.38 1.73
N TYR A 8 -10.12 11.49 2.86
CA TYR A 8 -9.10 10.54 3.26
C TYR A 8 -9.52 9.81 4.54
N VAL A 9 -9.50 8.48 4.50
CA VAL A 9 -9.58 7.65 5.70
C VAL A 9 -8.30 7.90 6.49
N THR A 10 -8.35 8.68 7.57
CA THR A 10 -7.22 8.76 8.51
C THR A 10 -7.18 7.44 9.27
N VAL A 11 -6.35 6.52 8.82
CA VAL A 11 -6.01 5.34 9.62
C VAL A 11 -5.20 5.85 10.80
N GLU A 12 -5.64 5.57 12.02
CA GLU A 12 -4.86 5.89 13.22
C GLU A 12 -3.46 5.31 13.06
N VAL A 13 -2.48 6.21 12.96
CA VAL A 13 -1.08 5.87 12.82
C VAL A 13 -0.67 5.07 14.07
N PRO A 14 -0.04 3.89 13.94
CA PRO A 14 0.35 3.11 15.10
C PRO A 14 1.23 3.92 16.06
N ALA A 15 1.02 3.78 17.37
CA ALA A 15 1.69 4.60 18.38
C ALA A 15 3.23 4.62 18.29
N TYR A 16 3.85 3.54 17.78
CA TYR A 16 5.31 3.50 17.59
C TYR A 16 5.77 4.39 16.42
N VAL A 17 4.93 4.60 15.40
CA VAL A 17 5.23 5.53 14.30
C VAL A 17 5.09 6.97 14.80
N THR A 18 4.05 7.29 15.58
CA THR A 18 3.93 8.61 16.21
C THR A 18 5.15 8.96 17.03
N ARG A 19 5.60 8.03 17.89
CA ARG A 19 6.84 8.21 18.67
C ARG A 19 8.07 8.38 17.78
N ALA A 20 8.14 7.67 16.66
CA ALA A 20 9.26 7.81 15.74
C ALA A 20 9.29 9.17 15.03
N ILE A 21 8.12 9.73 14.73
CA ILE A 21 7.98 11.10 14.22
C ILE A 21 8.52 12.09 15.26
N ASP A 22 8.09 11.97 16.52
CA ASP A 22 8.57 12.84 17.61
C ASP A 22 10.11 12.79 17.76
N VAL A 23 10.68 11.57 17.69
CA VAL A 23 12.13 11.37 17.77
C VAL A 23 12.85 12.01 16.57
N ALA A 24 12.28 11.90 15.37
CA ALA A 24 12.82 12.52 14.16
C ALA A 24 12.80 14.05 14.28
N ASP A 25 11.71 14.63 14.76
CA ASP A 25 11.56 16.07 14.98
C ASP A 25 12.58 16.61 15.99
N VAL A 26 12.72 15.96 17.15
CA VAL A 26 13.72 16.35 18.16
C VAL A 26 15.14 16.24 17.60
N ALA A 27 15.41 15.22 16.79
CA ALA A 27 16.70 15.04 16.13
C ALA A 27 16.92 15.95 14.91
N LYS A 28 15.91 16.77 14.54
CA LYS A 28 15.89 17.60 13.32
C LYS A 28 16.19 16.78 12.05
N LYS A 29 15.58 15.60 11.97
CA LYS A 29 15.67 14.65 10.85
C LYS A 29 14.27 14.34 10.34
N GLN A 30 14.18 13.86 9.10
CA GLN A 30 12.94 13.31 8.55
C GLN A 30 12.81 11.83 8.91
N LEU A 31 11.57 11.33 9.04
CA LEU A 31 11.33 9.89 9.20
C LEU A 31 11.22 9.23 7.82
N LEU A 32 11.98 8.15 7.57
CA LEU A 32 11.81 7.26 6.43
C LEU A 32 11.17 5.95 6.89
N ILE A 33 10.06 5.59 6.28
CA ILE A 33 9.39 4.30 6.46
C ILE A 33 9.58 3.46 5.20
N VAL A 34 10.20 2.29 5.34
CA VAL A 34 10.33 1.31 4.25
C VAL A 34 9.31 0.20 4.48
N SER A 35 8.26 0.15 3.66
CA SER A 35 7.13 -0.77 3.87
C SER A 35 6.41 -1.13 2.57
N THR A 36 5.79 -2.32 2.54
CA THR A 36 4.78 -2.72 1.54
C THR A 36 3.36 -2.62 2.10
N ASP A 37 3.20 -2.23 3.37
CA ASP A 37 1.91 -2.10 4.02
C ASP A 37 1.29 -0.75 3.63
N PRO A 38 0.12 -0.78 2.99
CA PRO A 38 -0.55 0.42 2.51
C PRO A 38 -1.07 1.34 3.61
N VAL A 39 -1.16 0.88 4.85
CA VAL A 39 -1.50 1.73 5.99
C VAL A 39 -0.53 2.92 6.10
N PHE A 40 0.70 2.76 5.59
CA PHE A 40 1.69 3.84 5.55
C PHE A 40 1.65 4.69 4.27
N ASN A 41 0.61 4.60 3.43
CA ASN A 41 0.55 5.32 2.14
C ASN A 41 0.80 6.83 2.26
N LYS A 42 0.23 7.46 3.30
CA LYS A 42 0.38 8.88 3.54
C LYS A 42 0.45 9.13 5.05
N ILE A 43 1.68 9.21 5.55
CA ILE A 43 1.97 9.53 6.94
C ILE A 43 2.54 10.94 6.96
N GLU A 44 1.82 11.86 7.58
CA GLU A 44 2.33 13.22 7.80
C GLU A 44 3.60 13.17 8.65
N GLY A 45 4.62 13.93 8.26
CA GLY A 45 5.94 13.91 8.93
C GLY A 45 6.85 12.73 8.55
N ALA A 46 6.46 11.88 7.60
CA ALA A 46 7.29 10.77 7.13
C ALA A 46 7.31 10.61 5.60
N THR A 47 8.47 10.26 5.07
CA THR A 47 8.65 9.77 3.70
C THR A 47 8.46 8.26 3.70
N VAL A 48 7.62 7.73 2.80
CA VAL A 48 7.33 6.30 2.73
C VAL A 48 7.77 5.74 1.38
N VAL A 49 8.52 4.64 1.41
CA VAL A 49 9.03 3.97 0.20
C VAL A 49 8.82 2.46 0.27
N THR A 50 8.75 1.82 -0.90
CA THR A 50 8.61 0.38 -1.00
C THR A 50 9.97 -0.32 -1.06
N PRO A 51 10.13 -1.52 -0.46
CA PRO A 51 11.38 -2.28 -0.45
C PRO A 51 11.73 -2.92 -1.80
N CYS A 52 10.83 -2.89 -2.78
CA CYS A 52 11.11 -3.29 -4.17
C CYS A 52 10.42 -2.34 -5.16
N PRO A 53 10.88 -2.32 -6.43
CA PRO A 53 10.31 -1.46 -7.47
C PRO A 53 8.82 -1.72 -7.73
N CYS A 54 8.37 -2.98 -7.64
CA CYS A 54 6.96 -3.31 -7.91
C CYS A 54 6.03 -3.13 -6.70
N GLY A 55 6.56 -2.87 -5.50
CA GLY A 55 5.77 -2.70 -4.29
C GLY A 55 5.23 -3.98 -3.64
N PHE A 56 5.38 -5.15 -4.25
CA PHE A 56 4.78 -6.42 -3.78
C PHE A 56 5.77 -7.39 -3.09
N PHE A 57 6.93 -6.92 -2.64
CA PHE A 57 7.90 -7.79 -1.96
C PHE A 57 7.35 -8.31 -0.62
N GLY A 58 7.27 -9.64 -0.48
CA GLY A 58 6.72 -10.29 0.71
C GLY A 58 5.20 -10.19 0.85
N HIS A 59 4.48 -9.81 -0.21
CA HIS A 59 3.01 -9.71 -0.19
C HIS A 59 2.36 -11.09 -0.37
N ASP A 60 1.34 -11.40 0.45
CA ASP A 60 0.77 -12.77 0.56
C ASP A 60 0.01 -13.24 -0.68
N ILE A 61 -0.48 -12.31 -1.51
CA ILE A 61 -1.46 -12.61 -2.57
C ILE A 61 -0.87 -12.33 -3.94
N ILE A 62 -0.44 -11.09 -4.15
CA ILE A 62 0.29 -10.72 -5.34
C ILE A 62 1.76 -10.96 -5.10
N LYS A 63 2.30 -11.95 -5.82
CA LYS A 63 3.72 -12.24 -5.75
C LYS A 63 4.52 -11.10 -6.39
N CYS A 64 5.59 -10.70 -5.71
CA CYS A 64 6.61 -9.84 -6.28
C CYS A 64 7.08 -10.38 -7.63
N ARG A 65 7.11 -9.52 -8.65
CA ARG A 65 7.62 -9.86 -9.99
C ARG A 65 9.07 -9.43 -10.23
N CYS A 66 9.69 -8.77 -9.25
CA CYS A 66 11.08 -8.31 -9.36
C CYS A 66 12.06 -9.47 -9.16
N GLN A 67 13.12 -9.50 -9.95
CA GLN A 67 14.28 -10.35 -9.70
C GLN A 67 15.05 -9.88 -8.46
N LEU A 68 15.77 -10.80 -7.82
CA LEU A 68 16.58 -10.49 -6.63
C LEU A 68 17.54 -9.31 -6.87
N VAL A 69 18.24 -9.30 -8.00
CA VAL A 69 19.16 -8.21 -8.38
C VAL A 69 18.45 -6.85 -8.46
N GLN A 70 17.21 -6.81 -8.95
CA GLN A 70 16.43 -5.56 -9.01
C GLN A 70 16.03 -5.08 -7.62
N ILE A 71 15.69 -6.01 -6.73
CA ILE A 71 15.33 -5.71 -5.33
C ILE A 71 16.55 -5.17 -4.60
N GLU A 72 17.69 -5.84 -4.68
CA GLU A 72 18.93 -5.42 -4.04
C GLU A 72 19.41 -4.05 -4.52
N LYS A 73 19.36 -3.81 -5.84
CA LYS A 73 19.70 -2.51 -6.43
C LYS A 73 18.78 -1.41 -5.92
N HIS A 74 17.48 -1.67 -5.83
CA HIS A 74 16.50 -0.71 -5.31
C HIS A 74 16.71 -0.40 -3.84
N GLN A 75 16.94 -1.43 -3.00
CA GLN A 75 17.22 -1.25 -1.58
C GLN A 75 18.55 -0.53 -1.33
N PHE A 76 19.56 -0.76 -2.17
CA PHE A 76 20.79 0.01 -2.14
C PHE A 76 20.52 1.49 -2.49
N ALA A 77 19.78 1.76 -3.55
CA ALA A 77 19.42 3.13 -3.94
C ALA A 77 18.65 3.87 -2.82
N ILE A 78 17.70 3.20 -2.16
CA ILE A 78 17.01 3.76 -0.97
C ILE A 78 18.02 4.10 0.12
N ARG A 79 18.91 3.16 0.48
CA ARG A 79 19.91 3.40 1.53
C ARG A 79 20.78 4.61 1.25
N GLU A 80 21.26 4.77 0.03
CA GLU A 80 22.11 5.90 -0.34
C GLU A 80 21.33 7.21 -0.42
N THR A 81 20.13 7.19 -1.01
CA THR A 81 19.29 8.38 -1.17
C THR A 81 18.89 8.98 0.18
N TYR A 82 18.61 8.13 1.16
CA TYR A 82 18.10 8.52 2.48
C TYR A 82 19.13 8.29 3.60
N ARG A 83 20.43 8.33 3.28
CA ARG A 83 21.50 8.06 4.23
C ARG A 83 21.64 9.15 5.29
N GLU A 84 21.59 10.41 4.88
CA GLU A 84 21.77 11.56 5.75
C GLU A 84 20.48 12.33 5.94
N GLY A 85 20.26 12.85 7.14
CA GLY A 85 19.03 13.61 7.45
C GLY A 85 17.79 12.77 7.71
N TYR A 86 17.87 11.43 7.64
CA TYR A 86 16.74 10.54 7.92
C TYR A 86 16.96 9.64 9.14
N ILE A 87 15.87 9.33 9.83
CA ILE A 87 15.74 8.18 10.73
C ILE A 87 14.96 7.11 9.99
N ARG A 88 15.50 5.89 9.91
CA ARG A 88 14.87 4.80 9.15
C ARG A 88 14.15 3.81 10.04
N ILE A 89 12.94 3.44 9.64
CA ILE A 89 12.22 2.27 10.15
C ILE A 89 12.04 1.28 9.00
N ASP A 90 12.67 0.12 9.13
CA ASP A 90 12.39 -1.06 8.30
C ASP A 90 11.39 -1.96 9.02
N GLY A 91 10.66 -2.78 8.27
CA GLY A 91 10.04 -3.96 8.87
C GLY A 91 8.56 -3.86 9.22
N LEU A 92 7.83 -2.93 8.62
CA LEU A 92 6.37 -2.98 8.62
C LEU A 92 5.92 -3.79 7.42
N PHE A 93 6.30 -5.06 7.40
CA PHE A 93 5.80 -6.01 6.42
C PHE A 93 4.43 -6.47 6.88
N CYS A 94 3.45 -6.32 5.99
CA CYS A 94 2.05 -6.63 6.23
C CYS A 94 1.92 -7.99 6.94
N SER A 95 1.59 -7.96 8.24
CA SER A 95 1.05 -9.11 8.97
C SER A 95 -0.46 -8.98 9.16
N ARG A 96 -1.08 -7.99 8.53
CA ARG A 96 -2.51 -7.71 8.65
C ARG A 96 -3.14 -7.75 7.28
N ASN A 97 -3.44 -8.98 6.84
CA ASN A 97 -4.80 -9.42 6.51
C ASN A 97 -5.75 -8.28 6.06
N ILE A 98 -5.36 -7.51 5.04
CA ILE A 98 -6.34 -6.81 4.22
C ILE A 98 -7.20 -7.95 3.68
N LYS A 99 -8.52 -7.85 3.86
CA LYS A 99 -9.48 -8.96 3.78
C LYS A 99 -9.68 -9.47 2.34
N TYR A 100 -8.62 -9.80 1.63
CA TYR A 100 -8.65 -10.44 0.33
C TYR A 100 -9.18 -11.88 0.37
N LYS A 101 -9.37 -12.47 1.56
CA LYS A 101 -10.02 -13.78 1.73
C LYS A 101 -11.43 -13.86 1.12
N GLN A 102 -11.99 -12.75 0.66
CA GLN A 102 -13.31 -12.69 0.01
C GLN A 102 -13.25 -12.51 -1.52
N LEU A 103 -12.07 -12.46 -2.14
CA LEU A 103 -11.94 -12.41 -3.60
C LEU A 103 -11.84 -13.82 -4.18
N ASP A 104 -12.64 -14.08 -5.20
CA ASP A 104 -12.55 -15.31 -5.99
C ASP A 104 -11.41 -15.28 -7.01
N GLU A 105 -11.17 -16.41 -7.67
CA GLU A 105 -10.10 -16.56 -8.66
C GLU A 105 -10.26 -15.61 -9.85
N THR A 106 -11.50 -15.34 -10.26
CA THR A 106 -11.82 -14.43 -11.38
C THR A 106 -11.43 -12.99 -11.05
N CYS A 107 -11.73 -12.51 -9.84
CA CYS A 107 -11.27 -11.21 -9.35
C CYS A 107 -9.74 -11.12 -9.36
N LEU A 108 -9.07 -12.15 -8.86
CA LEU A 108 -7.60 -12.18 -8.82
C LEU A 108 -6.98 -12.14 -10.22
N LEU A 109 -7.57 -12.84 -11.19
CA LEU A 109 -7.12 -12.82 -12.58
C LEU A 109 -7.26 -11.42 -13.19
N LEU A 110 -8.42 -10.78 -13.01
CA LEU A 110 -8.68 -9.43 -13.51
C LEU A 110 -7.69 -8.41 -12.93
N LEU A 111 -7.43 -8.46 -11.63
CA LEU A 111 -6.46 -7.59 -10.96
C LEU A 111 -5.03 -7.81 -11.48
N LYS A 112 -4.63 -9.06 -11.72
CA LYS A 112 -3.31 -9.38 -12.30
C LYS A 112 -3.16 -8.77 -13.70
N HIS A 113 -4.19 -8.89 -14.54
CA HIS A 113 -4.18 -8.25 -15.85
C HIS A 113 -4.10 -6.72 -15.73
N ALA A 114 -4.93 -6.11 -14.88
CA ALA A 114 -4.93 -4.66 -14.68
C ALA A 114 -3.58 -4.11 -14.19
N ILE A 115 -2.89 -4.80 -13.28
CA ILE A 115 -1.54 -4.41 -12.83
C ILE A 115 -0.53 -4.44 -13.98
N SER A 116 -0.65 -5.43 -14.87
CA SER A 116 0.25 -5.63 -16.00
C SER A 116 0.08 -4.52 -17.03
N GLU A 117 -1.16 -4.20 -17.38
CA GLU A 117 -1.50 -3.23 -18.43
C GLU A 117 -1.43 -1.78 -17.94
N LEU A 118 -1.90 -1.52 -16.72
CA LEU A 118 -2.09 -0.16 -16.20
C LEU A 118 -0.96 0.32 -15.28
N SER A 119 0.07 -0.51 -15.08
CA SER A 119 1.20 -0.27 -14.18
C SER A 119 0.76 0.20 -12.79
N LEU A 120 -0.28 -0.44 -12.24
CA LEU A 120 -0.86 -0.08 -10.95
C LEU A 120 0.18 -0.21 -9.83
N SER A 121 0.26 0.80 -8.97
CA SER A 121 0.96 0.67 -7.70
C SER A 121 0.16 -0.19 -6.72
N ILE A 122 0.82 -0.70 -5.68
CA ILE A 122 0.15 -1.43 -4.59
C ILE A 122 -0.99 -0.62 -3.97
N TYR A 123 -0.83 0.70 -3.82
CA TYR A 123 -1.84 1.59 -3.27
C TYR A 123 -3.06 1.73 -4.19
N GLN A 124 -2.83 1.88 -5.49
CA GLN A 124 -3.92 1.96 -6.47
C GLN A 124 -4.72 0.67 -6.49
N LEU A 125 -4.04 -0.47 -6.44
CA LEU A 125 -4.68 -1.78 -6.36
C LEU A 125 -5.60 -1.90 -5.14
N LEU A 126 -5.13 -1.45 -3.99
CA LEU A 126 -5.89 -1.53 -2.74
C LEU A 126 -7.10 -0.61 -2.72
N LEU A 127 -6.93 0.62 -3.22
CA LEU A 127 -8.04 1.52 -3.43
C LEU A 127 -9.10 0.89 -4.34
N ILE A 128 -8.69 0.24 -5.44
CA ILE A 128 -9.60 -0.48 -6.33
C ILE A 128 -10.36 -1.57 -5.56
N THR A 129 -9.68 -2.34 -4.69
CA THR A 129 -10.36 -3.36 -3.89
C THR A 129 -11.32 -2.78 -2.84
N ASP A 130 -11.00 -1.64 -2.24
CA ASP A 130 -11.88 -0.96 -1.28
C ASP A 130 -13.11 -0.37 -1.98
N VAL A 131 -12.91 0.27 -3.15
CA VAL A 131 -13.99 0.78 -3.99
C VAL A 131 -14.89 -0.37 -4.46
N ALA A 132 -14.32 -1.48 -4.92
CA ALA A 132 -15.08 -2.67 -5.28
C ALA A 132 -15.87 -3.25 -4.09
N GLY A 133 -15.32 -3.19 -2.88
CA GLY A 133 -16.03 -3.54 -1.64
C GLY A 133 -17.21 -2.62 -1.34
N ALA A 134 -17.06 -1.31 -1.57
CA ALA A 134 -18.14 -0.33 -1.43
C ALA A 134 -19.24 -0.56 -2.48
N ILE A 135 -18.87 -0.81 -3.74
CA ILE A 135 -19.81 -1.14 -4.82
C ILE A 135 -20.59 -2.41 -4.49
N ALA A 136 -19.91 -3.48 -4.06
CA ALA A 136 -20.55 -4.74 -3.67
C ALA A 136 -21.60 -4.52 -2.56
N LYS A 137 -21.28 -3.65 -1.59
CA LYS A 137 -22.19 -3.27 -0.51
C LYS A 137 -23.39 -2.47 -1.03
N MET A 138 -23.19 -1.57 -1.99
CA MET A 138 -24.29 -0.84 -2.65
C MET A 138 -25.19 -1.77 -3.48
N ASP A 139 -24.61 -2.81 -4.09
CA ASP A 139 -25.33 -3.88 -4.82
C ASP A 139 -26.05 -4.87 -3.87
N GLY A 140 -25.97 -4.66 -2.55
CA GLY A 140 -26.61 -5.52 -1.56
C GLY A 140 -25.95 -6.91 -1.41
N THR A 141 -24.73 -7.09 -1.95
CA THR A 141 -24.04 -8.37 -1.94
C THR A 141 -22.95 -8.41 -0.86
N LYS A 142 -22.73 -9.59 -0.26
CA LYS A 142 -21.73 -9.77 0.81
C LYS A 142 -20.34 -10.12 0.28
N THR A 143 -20.22 -10.41 -1.00
CA THR A 143 -19.01 -10.90 -1.65
C THR A 143 -18.68 -10.03 -2.85
N VAL A 144 -17.43 -9.62 -2.95
CA VAL A 144 -16.94 -8.89 -4.12
C VAL A 144 -16.85 -9.86 -5.30
N ARG A 145 -17.41 -9.48 -6.44
CA ARG A 145 -17.37 -10.20 -7.72
C ARG A 145 -16.56 -9.42 -8.74
N SER A 146 -16.23 -10.05 -9.86
CA SER A 146 -15.46 -9.43 -10.95
C SER A 146 -16.10 -8.16 -11.50
N GLU A 147 -17.41 -8.06 -11.52
CA GLU A 147 -18.15 -6.88 -12.01
C GLU A 147 -17.84 -5.65 -11.15
N HIS A 148 -17.79 -5.80 -9.83
CA HIS A 148 -17.46 -4.70 -8.92
C HIS A 148 -16.01 -4.23 -9.09
N ILE A 149 -15.09 -5.16 -9.36
CA ILE A 149 -13.68 -4.85 -9.65
C ILE A 149 -13.55 -4.11 -10.99
N ALA A 150 -14.27 -4.56 -12.02
CA ALA A 150 -14.27 -3.91 -13.33
C ALA A 150 -14.82 -2.48 -13.24
N GLU A 151 -15.90 -2.27 -12.50
CA GLU A 151 -16.45 -0.94 -12.24
C GLU A 151 -15.46 -0.06 -11.46
N ALA A 152 -14.86 -0.59 -10.38
CA ALA A 152 -13.84 0.13 -9.61
C ALA A 152 -12.63 0.54 -10.48
N LEU A 153 -12.19 -0.32 -11.40
CA LEU A 153 -11.13 -0.02 -12.36
C LEU A 153 -11.53 1.11 -13.32
N ALA A 154 -12.79 1.15 -13.76
CA ALA A 154 -13.28 2.17 -14.68
C ALA A 154 -13.23 3.59 -14.06
N TYR A 155 -13.49 3.72 -12.76
CA TYR A 155 -13.39 5.01 -12.05
C TYR A 155 -11.97 5.60 -12.01
N ARG A 156 -10.92 4.80 -12.23
CA ARG A 156 -9.54 5.29 -12.33
C ARG A 156 -9.28 6.09 -13.60
N THR A 157 -10.15 5.98 -14.60
CA THR A 157 -9.96 6.53 -15.95
C THR A 157 -10.57 7.91 -16.17
N ILE A 158 -11.11 8.53 -15.11
CA ILE A 158 -11.76 9.85 -15.15
C ILE A 158 -10.93 10.85 -14.35
#